data_AF-A0A967I8N5-F1
#
_entry.id   AF-A0A967I8N5-F1
#
_cell.length_a   1.000
_cell.length_b   1.000
_cell.length_c   1.000
_cell.angle_alpha   90.00
_cell.angle_beta   90.00
_cell.angle_gamma   90.00
#
_symmetry.space_group_name_H-M   'P 1'
#
loop_
_entity.id
_entity.type
_entity.pdbx_description
1 polymer ?
#
loop_
_entity_poly.entity_id
_entity_poly.type
_entity_poly.pdbx_seq_one_letter_code
_entity_poly.pdbx_strand_id
1 'polypeptide(L)' 'SPDKDFQQLISERVSIFRPAHRGEEFDPITLERFREKYDLEPPQFVDVLALMGDKSDNVPGVYGIG' A
#
# COMPACT_ATOMS: atom_id res chain seq x y z
N SER A 1 -6.15 5.35 -7.22
CA SER A 1 -5.76 6.46 -6.33
C SER A 1 -4.28 6.35 -6.01
N PRO A 2 -3.52 7.46 -5.87
CA PRO A 2 -2.12 7.39 -5.42
C PRO A 2 -1.98 7.06 -3.93
N ASP A 3 -3.03 7.30 -3.15
CA ASP A 3 -3.08 7.01 -1.72
C ASP A 3 -2.76 5.53 -1.44
N LYS A 4 -1.84 5.32 -0.48
CA LYS A 4 -1.30 4.00 -0.13
C LYS A 4 -2.30 3.18 0.68
N ASP A 5 -3.27 3.81 1.33
CA ASP A 5 -4.22 3.14 2.23
C ASP A 5 -5.18 2.25 1.46
N PHE A 6 -5.47 2.56 0.20
CA PHE A 6 -6.26 1.68 -0.66
C PHE A 6 -5.62 0.31 -0.87
N GLN A 7 -4.31 0.16 -0.64
CA GLN A 7 -3.63 -1.14 -0.77
C GLN A 7 -4.17 -2.20 0.19
N GLN A 8 -4.79 -1.79 1.32
CA GLN A 8 -5.48 -2.72 2.23
C GLN A 8 -6.67 -3.45 1.58
N LEU A 9 -7.24 -2.89 0.51
CA LEU A 9 -8.41 -3.45 -0.19
C LEU A 9 -8.03 -4.44 -1.29
N ILE A 10 -6.73 -4.61 -1.58
CA ILE A 10 -6.27 -5.52 -2.62
C ILE A 10 -6.67 -6.95 -2.26
N SER A 11 -7.17 -7.67 -3.25
CA SER A 11 -7.55 -9.09 -3.13
C SER A 11 -7.43 -9.77 -4.49
N GLU A 12 -7.76 -11.06 -4.57
CA GLU A 12 -7.79 -11.80 -5.84
C GLU A 12 -8.67 -11.15 -6.91
N ARG A 13 -9.68 -10.36 -6.51
CA ARG A 13 -10.64 -9.70 -7.42
C ARG A 13 -10.53 -8.19 -7.45
N VAL A 14 -9.62 -7.60 -6.67
CA VAL A 14 -9.48 -6.16 -6.53
C VAL A 14 -8.01 -5.78 -6.71
N SER A 15 -7.74 -4.96 -7.72
CA SER A 15 -6.43 -4.39 -7.99
C SER A 15 -6.52 -2.87 -8.04
N ILE A 16 -5.40 -2.19 -7.78
CA ILE A 16 -5.34 -0.72 -7.86
C ILE A 16 -4.76 -0.31 -9.21
N PHE A 17 -5.57 0.42 -9.95
CA PHE A 17 -5.13 1.12 -11.14
C PHE A 17 -4.38 2.39 -10.74
N ARG A 18 -3.07 2.43 -11.04
CA ARG A 18 -2.28 3.67 -11.02
C ARG A 18 -1.98 4.09 -12.45
N PRO A 19 -2.43 5.29 -12.88
CA PRO A 19 -2.04 5.83 -14.17
C PRO A 19 -0.52 5.94 -14.23
N ALA A 20 0.07 5.42 -15.30
CA ALA A 20 1.51 5.54 -15.52
C ALA A 20 1.93 7.02 -15.53
N HIS A 21 3.06 7.33 -14.89
CA HIS A 21 3.67 8.64 -15.04
C HIS A 21 4.33 8.72 -16.44
N ARG A 22 4.16 9.87 -17.12
CA ARG A 22 4.60 10.17 -18.50
C ARG A 22 5.56 9.14 -19.13
N GLY A 23 5.02 8.27 -19.98
CA GLY A 23 5.81 7.37 -20.84
C GLY A 23 6.11 6.00 -20.24
N GLU A 24 5.75 5.74 -18.98
CA GLU A 24 5.84 4.40 -18.39
C GLU A 24 4.69 3.51 -18.87
N GLU A 25 4.93 2.21 -18.90
CA GLU A 25 3.89 1.21 -19.12
C GLU A 25 2.96 1.15 -17.91
N PHE A 26 1.72 0.75 -18.17
CA PHE A 26 0.73 0.54 -17.13
C PHE A 26 1.13 -0.63 -16.22
N ASP A 27 1.26 -0.38 -14.91
CA ASP A 27 1.54 -1.42 -13.90
C ASP A 27 0.46 -1.41 -12.80
N PRO A 28 -0.51 -2.34 -12.85
CA PRO A 28 -1.52 -2.47 -11.80
C PRO A 28 -0.91 -3.06 -10.54
N ILE A 29 -1.32 -2.53 -9.37
CA ILE A 29 -0.99 -3.17 -8.09
C ILE A 29 -1.97 -4.31 -7.87
N THR A 30 -1.55 -5.52 -8.22
CA THR A 30 -2.28 -6.78 -7.95
C THR A 30 -1.87 -7.36 -6.59
N LEU A 31 -2.59 -8.39 -6.13
CA LEU A 31 -2.23 -9.11 -4.91
C LEU A 31 -0.83 -9.74 -4.98
N GLU A 32 -0.45 -10.29 -6.14
CA GLU A 32 0.88 -10.86 -6.35
C GLU A 32 1.97 -9.79 -6.26
N ARG A 33 1.81 -8.66 -6.97
CA ARG A 33 2.72 -7.52 -6.88
C ARG A 33 2.84 -6.96 -5.47
N PHE A 34 1.72 -6.92 -4.75
CA PHE A 34 1.70 -6.47 -3.36
C PHE A 34 2.58 -7.38 -2.49
N ARG A 35 2.40 -8.71 -2.61
CA ARG A 35 3.21 -9.70 -1.89
C ARG A 35 4.69 -9.62 -2.28
N GLU A 36 5.01 -9.52 -3.57
CA GLU A 36 6.40 -9.35 -4.04
C GLU A 36 7.09 -8.13 -3.43
N LYS A 37 6.35 -7.02 -3.28
CA LYS A 37 6.89 -5.76 -2.81
C LYS A 37 7.06 -5.70 -1.29
N TYR A 38 6.07 -6.21 -0.55
CA TYR A 38 5.99 -6.02 0.89
C TYR A 38 6.28 -7.28 1.70
N ASP A 39 6.20 -8.46 1.08
CA ASP A 39 6.23 -9.76 1.76
C ASP A 39 5.18 -9.87 2.88
N LEU A 40 4.00 -9.30 2.62
CA LEU A 40 2.88 -9.21 3.54
C LEU A 40 1.57 -9.50 2.83
N GLU A 41 0.56 -9.84 3.61
CA GLU A 41 -0.84 -9.82 3.17
C GLU A 41 -1.44 -8.40 3.37
N PRO A 42 -2.39 -7.97 2.51
CA PRO A 42 -3.01 -6.65 2.61
C PRO A 42 -3.56 -6.28 4.00
N PRO A 43 -4.16 -7.19 4.80
CA PRO A 43 -4.58 -6.87 6.16
C PRO A 43 -3.40 -6.55 7.11
N GLN A 44 -2.24 -7.19 6.94
CA GLN A 44 -1.05 -6.94 7.78
C GLN A 44 -0.41 -5.60 7.46
N PHE A 45 -0.62 -5.07 6.25
CA PHE A 45 -0.15 -3.76 5.85
C PHE A 45 -0.72 -2.65 6.72
N VAL A 46 -1.98 -2.79 7.13
CA VAL A 46 -2.65 -1.82 8.01
C VAL A 46 -1.97 -1.77 9.37
N ASP A 47 -1.60 -2.93 9.92
CA ASP A 47 -0.88 -3.01 11.19
C ASP A 47 0.48 -2.32 11.10
N VAL A 48 1.21 -2.54 9.99
CA VAL A 48 2.49 -1.86 9.74
C VAL A 48 2.30 -0.35 9.66
N LEU A 49 1.31 0.14 8.92
CA LEU A 49 1.03 1.57 8.83
C LEU A 49 0.64 2.17 10.19
N ALA A 50 -0.14 1.44 11.00
CA ALA A 50 -0.51 1.89 12.34
C ALA A 50 0.70 2.00 13.27
N LEU A 51 1.66 1.08 13.15
CA LEU A 51 2.90 1.11 13.92
C LEU A 51 3.86 2.20 13.44
N MET A 52 4.06 2.35 12.13
CA MET A 52 4.94 3.36 11.54
C MET A 52 4.37 4.79 11.64
N GLY A 53 3.04 4.90 11.69
CA GLY A 53 2.33 6.16 11.59
C GLY A 53 2.13 6.63 10.15
N ASP A 54 1.34 7.70 10.04
CA ASP A 54 1.07 8.39 8.78
C ASP A 54 1.16 9.91 8.97
N LYS A 55 2.22 10.51 8.43
CA LYS A 55 2.42 11.95 8.50
C LYS A 55 1.36 12.74 7.72
N SER A 56 0.87 12.19 6.60
CA SER A 56 -0.17 12.84 5.78
C SER A 56 -1.46 12.99 6.58
N ASP A 57 -1.79 11.97 7.37
CA ASP A 57 -3.00 11.91 8.20
C ASP A 57 -2.79 12.33 9.66
N ASN A 58 -1.60 12.86 9.98
CA ASN A 58 -1.21 13.28 11.32
C ASN A 58 -1.32 12.15 12.38
N VAL A 59 -1.07 10.91 11.97
CA VAL A 59 -0.98 9.73 12.83
C VAL A 59 0.49 9.54 13.22
N PRO A 60 0.86 9.67 14.50
CA PRO A 60 2.27 9.69 14.92
C PRO A 60 2.97 8.32 14.87
N GLY A 61 2.23 7.22 14.89
CA GLY A 61 2.79 5.87 15.02
C GLY A 61 3.37 5.59 16.41
N VAL A 62 4.07 4.47 16.55
CA VAL A 62 4.74 4.02 17.76
C VAL A 62 6.21 4.46 17.71
N TYR A 63 6.65 5.20 18.74
CA TYR A 63 8.02 5.71 18.81
C TYR A 63 9.04 4.56 18.77
N GLY A 64 9.99 4.63 17.83
CA GLY A 64 11.07 3.66 17.66
C GLY A 64 10.72 2.46 16.77
N ILE A 65 9.56 2.46 16.11
CA ILE A 65 9.16 1.43 15.13
C ILE A 65 8.85 2.09 13.79
N GLY A 66 9.67 1.81 12.76
CA GLY A 66 9.50 2.28 11.39
C GLY A 66 10.80 2.49 10.63
#